data_AF-A0A356B3S0-F1
#
_entry.id   AF-A0A356B3S0-F1
#
_cell.length_a   1.000
_cell.length_b   1.000
_cell.length_c   1.000
_cell.angle_alpha   90.00
_cell.angle_beta   90.00
_cell.angle_gamma   90.00
#
_symmetry.space_group_name_H-M   'P 1'
#
loop_
_entity.id
_entity.type
_entity.pdbx_description
1 polymer ?
#
loop_
_entity_poly.entity_id
_entity_poly.type
_entity_poly.pdbx_seq_one_letter_code
_entity_poly.pdbx_strand_id
1 'polypeptide(L)'
;MIINIIDLVITSILLWWILTDILMEEKLRIQYVWSIVFTIIVILAEIGCSFYDNTTPDNRIWSQIFNVIGFSISPFILLVESIRNENRIHRSWLYLPAVVNALLTISSPLTGFIFFVSQEGTYNRGFLFPIYLATFVFSVVISMYNKVLSVRKMPDHFIQRIIVTNIILLGGIMIQVFMPDMHVTWLTVSIYLLLNYTVSCEIASMIDGLTKLINRTGFNMMAPKMKPERRGITVLFMIDVNNFKNVNDEKGHTFGDYCLREIATILRRTF
;
A
#
# COMPACT_ATOMS: atom_id res chain seq x y z
N MET A 1 -1.36 13.07 -20.98
CA MET A 1 -0.87 14.31 -20.32
C MET A 1 -1.82 14.86 -19.25
N ILE A 2 -3.06 15.28 -19.58
CA ILE A 2 -3.99 15.87 -18.58
C ILE A 2 -4.26 14.91 -17.40
N ILE A 3 -4.51 13.63 -17.68
CA ILE A 3 -4.73 12.60 -16.66
C ILE A 3 -3.55 12.54 -15.69
N ASN A 4 -2.31 12.49 -16.20
CA ASN A 4 -1.10 12.39 -15.37
C ASN A 4 -0.84 13.64 -14.54
N ILE A 5 -1.22 14.82 -15.03
CA ILE A 5 -1.13 16.07 -14.24
C ILE A 5 -2.14 16.02 -13.08
N ILE A 6 -3.38 15.60 -13.34
CA ILE A 6 -4.39 15.42 -12.30
C ILE A 6 -3.93 14.39 -11.27
N ASP A 7 -3.37 13.27 -11.75
CA ASP A 7 -2.86 12.19 -10.91
C ASP A 7 -1.70 12.65 -10.02
N LEU A 8 -0.79 13.48 -10.56
CA LEU A 8 0.29 14.09 -9.80
C LEU A 8 -0.23 15.00 -8.67
N VAL A 9 -1.29 15.76 -8.93
CA VAL A 9 -1.94 16.60 -7.90
C VAL A 9 -2.57 15.73 -6.82
N ILE A 10 -3.34 14.69 -7.20
CA ILE A 10 -4.00 13.78 -6.26
C ILE A 10 -2.97 13.08 -5.37
N THR A 11 -1.91 12.53 -5.95
CA THR A 11 -0.84 11.84 -5.21
C THR A 11 -0.07 12.79 -4.30
N SER A 12 0.17 14.03 -4.72
CA SER A 12 0.82 15.05 -3.87
C SER A 12 -0.05 15.44 -2.67
N ILE A 13 -1.36 15.58 -2.86
CA ILE A 13 -2.31 15.84 -1.77
C ILE A 13 -2.33 14.65 -0.80
N LEU A 14 -2.40 13.42 -1.34
CA LEU A 14 -2.38 12.20 -0.53
C LEU A 14 -1.08 12.11 0.30
N LEU A 15 0.07 12.44 -0.30
CA LEU A 15 1.35 12.50 0.42
C LEU A 15 1.29 13.48 1.59
N TRP A 16 0.75 14.69 1.36
CA TRP A 16 0.59 15.69 2.40
C TRP A 16 -0.32 15.21 3.54
N TRP A 17 -1.44 14.56 3.21
CA TRP A 17 -2.34 13.97 4.21
C TRP A 17 -1.64 12.91 5.07
N ILE A 18 -0.88 12.01 4.46
CA ILE A 18 -0.17 10.95 5.19
C ILE A 18 0.95 11.50 6.07
N LEU A 19 1.65 12.54 5.63
CA LEU A 19 2.69 13.20 6.43
C LEU A 19 2.10 13.90 7.66
N THR A 20 0.89 14.42 7.54
CA THR A 20 0.18 15.15 8.61
C THR A 20 -0.74 14.27 9.47
N ASP A 21 -0.94 13.00 9.11
CA ASP A 21 -1.76 12.07 9.88
C ASP A 21 -1.15 11.82 11.27
N ILE A 22 -1.93 12.04 12.33
CA ILE A 22 -1.50 11.85 13.72
C ILE A 22 -1.86 10.47 14.30
N LEU A 23 -2.81 9.76 13.68
CA LEU A 23 -3.33 8.47 14.15
C LEU A 23 -2.55 7.29 13.56
N MET A 24 -2.01 7.46 12.36
CA MET A 24 -1.33 6.41 11.63
C MET A 24 -0.01 5.98 12.30
N GLU A 25 0.16 4.67 12.47
CA GLU A 25 1.40 4.07 12.98
C GLU A 25 2.59 4.49 12.12
N GLU A 26 3.69 4.92 12.75
CA GLU A 26 4.88 5.45 12.07
C GLU A 26 5.43 4.51 10.99
N LYS A 27 5.49 3.20 11.28
CA LYS A 27 5.97 2.21 10.30
C LYS A 27 5.09 2.14 9.06
N LEU A 28 3.76 2.13 9.25
CA LEU A 28 2.81 2.10 8.15
C LEU A 28 2.90 3.41 7.34
N ARG A 29 3.04 4.55 8.03
CA ARG A 29 3.20 5.86 7.40
C ARG A 29 4.41 5.90 6.47
N ILE A 30 5.56 5.43 6.94
CA ILE A 30 6.80 5.37 6.14
C ILE A 30 6.59 4.50 4.88
N GLN A 31 5.89 3.38 4.99
CA GLN A 31 5.59 2.51 3.84
C GLN A 31 4.73 3.22 2.79
N TYR A 32 3.66 3.88 3.22
CA TYR A 32 2.82 4.67 2.31
C TYR A 32 3.57 5.83 1.68
N VAL A 33 4.38 6.56 2.44
CA VAL A 33 5.21 7.66 1.93
C VAL A 33 6.11 7.18 0.80
N TRP A 34 6.86 6.10 1.01
CA TRP A 34 7.74 5.56 -0.04
C TRP A 34 6.97 5.06 -1.26
N SER A 35 5.81 4.45 -1.05
CA SER A 35 4.95 3.97 -2.14
C SER A 35 4.43 5.13 -2.98
N ILE A 36 4.00 6.22 -2.35
CA ILE A 36 3.54 7.43 -3.05
C ILE A 36 4.70 8.14 -3.75
N VAL A 37 5.86 8.25 -3.11
CA VAL A 37 7.06 8.84 -3.72
C VAL A 37 7.45 8.05 -4.99
N PHE A 38 7.45 6.72 -4.92
CA PHE A 38 7.70 5.89 -6.10
C PHE A 38 6.62 6.09 -7.18
N THR A 39 5.35 6.17 -6.81
CA THR A 39 4.27 6.49 -7.75
C THR A 39 4.49 7.85 -8.42
N ILE A 40 4.85 8.90 -7.66
CA ILE A 40 5.15 10.24 -8.20
C ILE A 40 6.31 10.18 -9.19
N ILE A 41 7.41 9.50 -8.84
CA ILE A 41 8.57 9.34 -9.74
C ILE A 41 8.15 8.68 -11.05
N VAL A 42 7.29 7.66 -10.98
CA VAL A 42 6.83 6.95 -12.16
C VAL A 42 5.83 7.77 -12.99
N ILE A 43 4.93 8.53 -12.36
CA ILE A 43 4.05 9.48 -13.07
C ILE A 43 4.88 10.52 -13.82
N LEU A 44 5.91 11.09 -13.17
CA LEU A 44 6.83 12.04 -13.81
C LEU A 44 7.58 11.41 -14.97
N ALA A 45 8.02 10.15 -14.82
CA ALA A 45 8.66 9.41 -15.90
C ALA A 45 7.70 9.20 -17.07
N GLU A 46 6.44 8.84 -16.83
CA GLU A 46 5.45 8.68 -17.90
C GLU A 46 5.11 10.01 -18.60
N ILE A 47 5.03 11.11 -17.86
CA ILE A 47 4.92 12.45 -18.46
C ILE A 47 6.13 12.70 -19.36
N GLY A 48 7.34 12.36 -18.91
CA GLY A 48 8.55 12.38 -19.72
C GLY A 48 8.40 11.55 -21.01
N CYS A 49 8.00 10.29 -20.91
CA CYS A 49 7.73 9.44 -22.08
C CYS A 49 6.76 10.11 -23.06
N SER A 50 5.69 10.77 -22.58
CA SER A 50 4.72 11.43 -23.46
C SER A 50 5.29 12.61 -24.26
N PHE A 51 6.42 13.20 -23.84
CA PHE A 51 7.12 14.25 -24.58
C PHE A 51 8.20 13.72 -25.54
N TYR A 52 8.80 12.58 -25.23
CA TYR A 52 10.00 12.10 -25.93
C TYR A 52 9.77 10.84 -26.76
N ASP A 53 8.79 10.00 -26.43
CA ASP A 53 8.49 8.78 -27.19
C ASP A 53 7.85 9.11 -28.54
N ASN A 54 8.26 8.41 -29.60
CA ASN A 54 7.71 8.53 -30.95
C ASN A 54 7.83 9.94 -31.58
N THR A 55 8.88 10.68 -31.21
CA THR A 55 9.10 12.07 -31.69
C THR A 55 10.24 12.16 -32.71
N THR A 56 11.48 12.33 -32.26
CA THR A 56 12.68 12.47 -33.11
C THR A 56 13.81 11.57 -32.63
N PRO A 57 14.77 11.22 -33.50
CA PRO A 57 15.93 10.41 -33.13
C PRO A 57 16.77 10.99 -31.97
N ASP A 58 16.86 12.32 -31.89
CA ASP A 58 17.63 13.02 -30.84
C ASP A 58 17.04 12.81 -29.43
N ASN A 59 15.74 12.53 -29.36
CA ASN A 59 15.01 12.32 -28.12
C ASN A 59 15.13 10.88 -27.58
N ARG A 60 15.80 9.99 -28.32
CA ARG A 60 15.93 8.57 -27.98
C ARG A 60 16.50 8.30 -26.60
N ILE A 61 17.52 9.06 -26.19
CA ILE A 61 18.17 8.88 -24.87
C ILE A 61 17.18 9.21 -23.75
N TRP A 62 16.42 10.29 -23.89
CA TRP A 62 15.42 10.70 -22.90
C TRP A 62 14.27 9.69 -22.80
N SER A 63 13.76 9.23 -23.93
CA SER A 63 12.78 8.14 -24.01
C SER A 63 13.27 6.88 -23.26
N GLN A 64 14.53 6.48 -23.46
CA GLN A 64 15.12 5.35 -22.76
C GLN A 64 15.20 5.57 -21.24
N ILE A 65 15.66 6.75 -20.79
CA ILE A 65 15.78 7.07 -19.36
C ILE A 65 14.42 6.97 -18.66
N PHE A 66 13.38 7.59 -19.23
CA PHE A 66 12.06 7.59 -18.62
C PHE A 66 11.42 6.20 -18.59
N ASN A 67 11.55 5.42 -19.67
CA ASN A 67 11.10 4.03 -19.68
C ASN A 67 11.86 3.15 -18.67
N VAL A 68 13.18 3.35 -18.51
CA VAL A 68 13.95 2.63 -17.48
C VAL A 68 13.43 2.95 -16.08
N ILE A 69 13.20 4.23 -15.77
CA ILE A 69 12.67 4.66 -14.47
C ILE A 69 11.30 4.04 -14.21
N GLY A 70 10.38 4.16 -15.17
CA GLY A 70 9.00 3.68 -15.03
C GLY A 70 8.92 2.17 -14.78
N PHE A 71 9.53 1.37 -15.64
CA PHE A 71 9.45 -0.09 -15.56
C PHE A 71 10.30 -0.69 -14.43
N SER A 72 11.35 -0.01 -13.97
CA SER A 72 12.17 -0.51 -12.85
C SER A 72 11.48 -0.31 -11.50
N ILE A 73 10.82 0.84 -11.31
CA ILE A 73 10.27 1.24 -10.00
C ILE A 73 8.88 0.65 -9.77
N SER A 74 8.07 0.45 -10.82
CA SER A 74 6.65 0.14 -10.63
C SER A 74 6.34 -1.11 -9.78
N PRO A 75 7.09 -2.23 -9.86
CA PRO A 75 6.79 -3.38 -9.01
C PRO A 75 7.12 -3.13 -7.53
N PHE A 76 7.98 -2.17 -7.21
CA PHE A 76 8.33 -1.82 -5.83
C PHE A 76 7.22 -1.05 -5.11
N ILE A 77 6.41 -0.27 -5.85
CA ILE A 77 5.34 0.57 -5.27
C ILE A 77 4.45 -0.25 -4.31
N LEU A 78 3.97 -1.41 -4.76
CA LEU A 78 3.03 -2.24 -3.98
C LEU A 78 3.73 -3.16 -2.98
N LEU A 79 5.01 -3.50 -3.22
CA LEU A 79 5.79 -4.34 -2.31
C LEU A 79 6.21 -3.58 -1.05
N VAL A 80 6.67 -2.34 -1.21
CA VAL A 80 7.07 -1.48 -0.08
C VAL A 80 5.87 -1.20 0.83
N GLU A 81 4.71 -0.94 0.21
CA GLU A 81 3.45 -0.72 0.91
C GLU A 81 3.00 -1.91 1.76
N SER A 82 3.23 -3.15 1.29
CA SER A 82 2.59 -4.34 1.85
C SER A 82 3.39 -5.12 2.88
N ILE A 83 4.72 -5.00 2.89
CA ILE A 83 5.57 -5.85 3.72
C ILE A 83 5.72 -5.25 5.12
N ARG A 84 4.79 -5.57 6.04
CA ARG A 84 4.90 -5.21 7.47
C ARG A 84 6.15 -5.86 8.10
N ASN A 85 6.88 -5.04 8.84
CA ASN A 85 8.27 -5.26 9.26
C ASN A 85 8.46 -6.28 10.42
N GLU A 86 7.44 -7.06 10.79
CA GLU A 86 7.50 -7.93 11.97
C GLU A 86 8.49 -9.10 11.81
N ASN A 87 8.80 -9.54 10.58
CA ASN A 87 9.78 -10.60 10.30
C ASN A 87 10.66 -10.26 9.07
N ARG A 88 11.54 -9.26 9.24
CA ARG A 88 12.32 -8.61 8.16
C ARG A 88 13.24 -9.57 7.37
N ILE A 89 13.88 -10.54 8.02
CA ILE A 89 14.82 -11.48 7.37
C ILE A 89 14.07 -12.52 6.50
N HIS A 90 12.87 -12.93 6.91
CA HIS A 90 12.10 -13.97 6.21
C HIS A 90 11.26 -13.45 5.04
N ARG A 91 11.30 -12.14 4.72
CA ARG A 91 10.47 -11.56 3.65
C ARG A 91 11.26 -10.79 2.59
N SER A 92 12.57 -10.60 2.75
CA SER A 92 13.41 -9.90 1.76
C SER A 92 13.41 -10.59 0.39
N TRP A 93 13.25 -11.91 0.33
CA TRP A 93 13.15 -12.67 -0.93
C TRP A 93 11.93 -12.27 -1.79
N LEU A 94 10.89 -11.65 -1.20
CA LEU A 94 9.73 -11.13 -1.93
C LEU A 94 10.09 -9.98 -2.87
N TYR A 95 11.20 -9.27 -2.62
CA TYR A 95 11.71 -8.22 -3.51
C TYR A 95 12.52 -8.78 -4.68
N LEU A 96 12.94 -10.05 -4.65
CA LEU A 96 13.81 -10.63 -5.67
C LEU A 96 13.23 -10.51 -7.09
N PRO A 97 11.95 -10.81 -7.36
CA PRO A 97 11.38 -10.63 -8.69
C PRO A 97 11.44 -9.16 -9.18
N ALA A 98 11.15 -8.20 -8.30
CA ALA A 98 11.22 -6.78 -8.61
C ALA A 98 12.66 -6.31 -8.91
N VAL A 99 13.64 -6.81 -8.16
CA VAL A 99 15.07 -6.53 -8.39
C VAL A 99 15.53 -7.11 -9.72
N VAL A 100 15.18 -8.37 -10.03
CA VAL A 100 15.51 -8.99 -11.33
C VAL A 100 14.88 -8.21 -12.48
N ASN A 101 13.61 -7.82 -12.36
CA ASN A 101 12.94 -6.97 -13.33
C ASN A 101 13.66 -5.63 -13.53
N ALA A 102 14.08 -4.96 -12.45
CA ALA A 102 14.82 -3.71 -12.53
C ALA A 102 16.16 -3.88 -13.26
N LEU A 103 16.92 -4.95 -12.97
CA LEU A 103 18.17 -5.24 -13.67
C LEU A 103 17.94 -5.49 -15.17
N LEU A 104 16.93 -6.28 -15.53
CA LEU A 104 16.55 -6.50 -16.93
C LEU A 104 16.15 -5.20 -17.62
N THR A 105 15.35 -4.36 -16.94
CA THR A 105 14.90 -3.06 -17.44
C THR A 105 16.07 -2.10 -17.66
N ILE A 106 16.99 -1.99 -16.69
CA ILE A 106 18.19 -1.13 -16.79
C ILE A 106 19.09 -1.59 -17.95
N SER A 107 19.18 -2.90 -18.20
CA SER A 107 19.92 -3.45 -19.34
C SER A 107 19.20 -3.30 -20.69
N SER A 108 17.92 -2.91 -20.68
CA SER A 108 17.05 -2.92 -21.86
C SER A 108 17.47 -1.93 -22.97
N PRO A 109 18.01 -0.74 -22.70
CA PRO A 109 18.50 0.15 -23.76
C PRO A 109 19.59 -0.47 -24.65
N LEU A 110 20.35 -1.45 -24.12
CA LEU A 110 21.40 -2.17 -24.85
C LEU A 110 20.90 -3.49 -25.45
N THR A 111 20.04 -4.20 -24.72
CA THR A 111 19.62 -5.58 -25.05
C THR A 111 18.27 -5.67 -25.76
N GLY A 112 17.40 -4.68 -25.58
CA GLY A 112 16.01 -4.69 -26.04
C GLY A 112 15.10 -5.66 -25.30
N PHE A 113 15.48 -6.13 -24.10
CA PHE A 113 14.74 -7.15 -23.36
C PHE A 113 13.32 -6.73 -22.95
N ILE A 114 13.17 -5.69 -22.12
CA ILE A 114 11.86 -5.23 -21.64
C ILE A 114 11.20 -4.28 -22.63
N PHE A 115 12.00 -3.36 -23.18
CA PHE A 115 11.61 -2.39 -24.19
C PHE A 115 12.82 -2.01 -25.05
N PHE A 116 12.57 -1.47 -26.24
CA PHE A 116 13.61 -0.82 -27.03
C PHE A 116 13.04 0.41 -27.73
N VAL A 117 13.92 1.37 -28.01
CA VAL A 117 13.60 2.56 -28.78
C VAL A 117 14.35 2.46 -30.10
N SER A 118 13.61 2.47 -31.21
CA SER A 118 14.15 2.35 -32.55
C SER A 118 15.08 3.51 -32.90
N GLN A 119 15.81 3.42 -34.01
CA GLN A 119 16.66 4.51 -34.49
C GLN A 119 15.84 5.76 -34.88
N GLU A 120 14.57 5.56 -35.22
CA GLU A 120 13.62 6.63 -35.56
C GLU A 120 13.00 7.29 -34.31
N GLY A 121 13.35 6.82 -33.10
CA GLY A 121 12.81 7.33 -31.84
C GLY A 121 11.47 6.71 -31.42
N THR A 122 11.05 5.63 -32.09
CA THR A 122 9.77 4.96 -31.78
C THR A 122 9.93 3.92 -30.67
N TYR A 123 9.07 4.01 -29.66
CA TYR A 123 9.03 3.08 -28.53
C TYR A 123 8.39 1.76 -28.94
N ASN A 124 9.01 0.65 -28.54
CA ASN A 124 8.49 -0.70 -28.78
C ASN A 124 8.68 -1.59 -27.54
N ARG A 125 7.70 -2.49 -27.31
CA ARG A 125 7.80 -3.51 -26.26
C ARG A 125 8.82 -4.57 -26.67
N GLY A 126 9.70 -4.94 -25.74
CA GLY A 126 10.69 -5.98 -25.93
C GLY A 126 10.11 -7.38 -25.72
N PHE A 127 10.88 -8.41 -26.07
CA PHE A 127 10.46 -9.82 -25.96
C PHE A 127 10.17 -10.25 -24.51
N LEU A 128 10.89 -9.71 -23.52
CA LEU A 128 10.72 -10.01 -22.10
C LEU A 128 9.74 -9.06 -21.40
N PHE A 129 9.01 -8.21 -22.11
CA PHE A 129 7.95 -7.37 -21.53
C PHE A 129 6.92 -8.18 -20.69
N PRO A 130 6.54 -9.43 -21.04
CA PRO A 130 5.68 -10.24 -20.17
C PRO A 130 6.26 -10.55 -18.79
N ILE A 131 7.59 -10.58 -18.63
CA ILE A 131 8.24 -10.76 -17.32
C ILE A 131 7.99 -9.54 -16.44
N TYR A 132 8.08 -8.34 -17.01
CA TYR A 132 7.72 -7.11 -16.32
C TYR A 132 6.26 -7.16 -15.82
N LEU A 133 5.33 -7.51 -16.71
CA LEU A 133 3.92 -7.62 -16.37
C LEU A 133 3.67 -8.66 -15.27
N ALA A 134 4.29 -9.84 -15.38
CA ALA A 134 4.18 -10.90 -14.37
C ALA A 134 4.73 -10.44 -13.01
N THR A 135 5.84 -9.69 -13.01
CA THR A 135 6.43 -9.14 -11.79
C THR A 135 5.51 -8.10 -11.16
N PHE A 136 4.87 -7.25 -11.96
CA PHE A 136 3.95 -6.25 -11.43
C PHE A 136 2.67 -6.90 -10.86
N VAL A 137 2.10 -7.88 -11.56
CA VAL A 137 0.96 -8.67 -11.05
C VAL A 137 1.34 -9.43 -9.77
N PHE A 138 2.56 -9.99 -9.71
CA PHE A 138 3.07 -10.61 -8.49
C PHE A 138 3.08 -9.63 -7.31
N SER A 139 3.55 -8.39 -7.52
CA SER A 139 3.50 -7.35 -6.48
C SER A 139 2.08 -7.02 -6.01
N VAL A 140 1.11 -6.97 -6.93
CA VAL A 140 -0.31 -6.79 -6.59
C VAL A 140 -0.81 -7.94 -5.71
N VAL A 141 -0.56 -9.19 -6.11
CA VAL A 141 -1.02 -10.38 -5.39
C VAL A 141 -0.41 -10.47 -4.00
N ILE A 142 0.89 -10.21 -3.86
CA ILE A 142 1.57 -10.18 -2.56
C ILE A 142 1.01 -9.06 -1.68
N SER A 143 0.74 -7.88 -2.26
CA SER A 143 0.14 -6.77 -1.52
C SER A 143 -1.25 -7.11 -1.00
N MET A 144 -2.09 -7.66 -1.88
CA MET A 144 -3.42 -8.15 -1.54
C MET A 144 -3.38 -9.21 -0.42
N TYR A 145 -2.52 -10.22 -0.55
CA TYR A 145 -2.39 -11.30 0.45
C TYR A 145 -2.03 -10.74 1.83
N ASN A 146 -1.02 -9.89 1.91
CA ASN A 146 -0.58 -9.30 3.19
C ASN A 146 -1.68 -8.45 3.84
N LYS A 147 -2.46 -7.71 3.05
CA LYS A 147 -3.57 -6.90 3.55
C LYS A 147 -4.76 -7.74 4.00
N VAL A 148 -5.14 -8.76 3.24
CA VAL A 148 -6.19 -9.69 3.66
C VAL A 148 -5.81 -10.36 4.99
N LEU A 149 -4.55 -10.76 5.15
CA LEU A 149 -4.05 -11.28 6.42
C LEU A 149 -4.09 -10.26 7.56
N SER A 150 -3.80 -8.99 7.30
CA SER A 150 -3.80 -7.93 8.32
C SER A 150 -5.21 -7.63 8.83
N VAL A 151 -6.23 -7.75 7.98
CA VAL A 151 -7.63 -7.49 8.33
C VAL A 151 -8.46 -8.74 8.59
N ARG A 152 -7.89 -9.95 8.56
CA ARG A 152 -8.66 -11.21 8.65
C ARG A 152 -9.57 -11.31 9.89
N LYS A 153 -9.17 -10.67 10.99
CA LYS A 153 -9.93 -10.62 12.26
C LYS A 153 -10.99 -9.51 12.28
N MET A 154 -10.95 -8.57 11.33
CA MET A 154 -11.91 -7.47 11.19
C MET A 154 -13.20 -7.95 10.50
N PRO A 155 -14.28 -7.15 10.52
CA PRO A 155 -15.49 -7.45 9.77
C PRO A 155 -15.25 -7.70 8.27
N ASP A 156 -16.08 -8.55 7.66
CA ASP A 156 -15.80 -9.07 6.30
C ASP A 156 -15.81 -8.00 5.21
N HIS A 157 -16.49 -6.86 5.42
CA HIS A 157 -16.48 -5.74 4.48
C HIS A 157 -15.08 -5.13 4.31
N PHE A 158 -14.17 -5.25 5.28
CA PHE A 158 -12.77 -4.84 5.12
C PHE A 158 -12.05 -5.70 4.07
N ILE A 159 -12.27 -7.03 4.12
CA ILE A 159 -11.72 -7.96 3.13
C ILE A 159 -12.32 -7.65 1.74
N GLN A 160 -13.63 -7.41 1.66
CA GLN A 160 -14.29 -7.05 0.41
C GLN A 160 -13.72 -5.77 -0.20
N ARG A 161 -13.50 -4.71 0.61
CA ARG A 161 -12.87 -3.47 0.14
C ARG A 161 -11.45 -3.70 -0.39
N ILE A 162 -10.64 -4.51 0.28
CA ILE A 162 -9.30 -4.88 -0.22
C ILE A 162 -9.39 -5.66 -1.54
N ILE A 163 -10.31 -6.61 -1.67
CA ILE A 163 -10.51 -7.36 -2.91
C ILE A 163 -10.93 -6.42 -4.05
N VAL A 164 -11.94 -5.58 -3.82
CA VAL A 164 -12.46 -4.64 -4.83
C VAL A 164 -11.39 -3.67 -5.31
N THR A 165 -10.62 -3.08 -4.38
CA THR A 165 -9.52 -2.16 -4.75
C THR A 165 -8.44 -2.84 -5.60
N ASN A 166 -8.09 -4.10 -5.31
CA ASN A 166 -7.13 -4.85 -6.12
C ASN A 166 -7.69 -5.26 -7.50
N ILE A 167 -8.99 -5.57 -7.59
CA ILE A 167 -9.65 -5.83 -8.88
C ILE A 167 -9.61 -4.58 -9.78
N ILE A 168 -9.91 -3.41 -9.22
CA ILE A 168 -9.83 -2.14 -9.96
C ILE A 168 -8.41 -1.90 -10.48
N LEU A 169 -7.39 -2.13 -9.63
CA LEU A 169 -5.99 -1.99 -10.01
C LEU A 169 -5.59 -2.95 -11.14
N LEU A 170 -5.96 -4.23 -11.04
CA LEU A 170 -5.73 -5.20 -12.11
C LEU A 170 -6.44 -4.80 -13.40
N GLY A 171 -7.68 -4.29 -13.31
CA GLY A 171 -8.41 -3.75 -14.46
C GLY A 171 -7.65 -2.61 -15.15
N GLY A 172 -7.08 -1.68 -14.37
CA GLY A 172 -6.23 -0.59 -14.89
C GLY A 172 -5.00 -1.09 -15.63
N ILE A 173 -4.31 -2.09 -15.07
CA ILE A 173 -3.17 -2.74 -15.71
C ILE A 173 -3.59 -3.40 -17.03
N MET A 174 -4.72 -4.12 -17.05
CA MET A 174 -5.21 -4.77 -18.27
C MET A 174 -5.59 -3.76 -19.36
N ILE A 175 -6.25 -2.66 -18.99
CA ILE A 175 -6.58 -1.58 -19.94
C ILE A 175 -5.29 -1.02 -20.56
N GLN A 176 -4.24 -0.77 -19.76
CA GLN A 176 -2.95 -0.30 -20.28
C GLN A 176 -2.27 -1.31 -21.22
N VAL A 177 -2.43 -2.61 -20.96
CA VAL A 177 -1.88 -3.66 -21.81
C VAL A 177 -2.54 -3.65 -23.20
N PHE A 178 -3.88 -3.54 -23.25
CA PHE A 178 -4.67 -3.55 -24.49
C PHE A 178 -4.74 -2.19 -25.20
N MET A 179 -4.69 -1.09 -24.45
CA MET A 179 -4.78 0.28 -24.94
C MET A 179 -3.62 1.10 -24.36
N PRO A 180 -2.40 0.96 -24.91
CA PRO A 180 -1.19 1.57 -24.37
C PRO A 180 -1.25 3.10 -24.30
N ASP A 181 -1.99 3.73 -25.21
CA ASP A 181 -2.10 5.19 -25.35
C ASP A 181 -2.94 5.85 -24.25
N MET A 182 -3.69 5.06 -23.46
CA MET A 182 -4.62 5.58 -22.46
C MET A 182 -3.95 5.98 -21.14
N HIS A 183 -2.76 5.44 -20.84
CA HIS A 183 -1.95 5.83 -19.66
C HIS A 183 -2.72 5.78 -18.32
N VAL A 184 -3.55 4.75 -18.11
CA VAL A 184 -4.47 4.67 -16.96
C VAL A 184 -3.86 4.01 -15.71
N THR A 185 -2.71 3.35 -15.85
CA THR A 185 -2.15 2.52 -14.76
C THR A 185 -1.87 3.34 -13.51
N TRP A 186 -1.21 4.50 -13.62
CA TRP A 186 -0.83 5.29 -12.44
C TRP A 186 -2.04 5.88 -11.74
N LEU A 187 -3.04 6.35 -12.50
CA LEU A 187 -4.30 6.79 -11.92
C LEU A 187 -4.95 5.67 -11.07
N THR A 188 -4.95 4.43 -11.57
CA THR A 188 -5.48 3.30 -10.79
C THR A 188 -4.62 2.95 -9.57
N VAL A 189 -3.30 3.11 -9.64
CA VAL A 189 -2.38 2.96 -8.50
C VAL A 189 -2.65 4.04 -7.44
N SER A 190 -2.84 5.29 -7.84
CA SER A 190 -3.12 6.41 -6.93
C SER A 190 -4.48 6.25 -6.24
N ILE A 191 -5.51 5.86 -6.99
CA ILE A 191 -6.82 5.51 -6.43
C ILE A 191 -6.70 4.34 -5.47
N TYR A 192 -5.93 3.30 -5.83
CA TYR A 192 -5.66 2.16 -4.96
C TYR A 192 -5.01 2.60 -3.63
N LEU A 193 -3.97 3.44 -3.67
CA LEU A 193 -3.29 3.95 -2.48
C LEU A 193 -4.24 4.77 -1.61
N LEU A 194 -5.03 5.66 -2.22
CA LEU A 194 -6.03 6.48 -1.52
C LEU A 194 -7.09 5.61 -0.82
N LEU A 195 -7.69 4.63 -1.52
CA LEU A 195 -8.73 3.76 -0.96
C LEU A 195 -8.19 2.83 0.13
N ASN A 196 -6.94 2.41 0.05
CA ASN A 196 -6.32 1.62 1.11
C ASN A 196 -5.92 2.48 2.31
N TYR A 197 -5.53 3.73 2.08
CA TYR A 197 -5.30 4.69 3.15
C TYR A 197 -6.57 4.91 3.97
N THR A 198 -7.73 5.12 3.33
CA THR A 198 -9.00 5.31 4.06
C THR A 198 -9.38 4.08 4.91
N VAL A 199 -9.17 2.86 4.39
CA VAL A 199 -9.33 1.63 5.17
C VAL A 199 -8.39 1.60 6.39
N SER A 200 -7.14 2.03 6.21
CA SER A 200 -6.16 2.08 7.30
C SER A 200 -6.55 3.09 8.38
N CYS A 201 -7.04 4.27 7.99
CA CYS A 201 -7.56 5.28 8.91
C CYS A 201 -8.77 4.76 9.70
N GLU A 202 -9.69 4.05 9.04
CA GLU A 202 -10.85 3.47 9.71
C GLU A 202 -10.43 2.43 10.76
N ILE A 203 -9.49 1.54 10.41
CA ILE A 203 -8.94 0.58 11.38
C ILE A 203 -8.22 1.29 12.54
N ALA A 204 -7.44 2.33 12.26
CA ALA A 204 -6.75 3.10 13.30
C ALA A 204 -7.75 3.76 14.25
N SER A 205 -8.89 4.23 13.75
CA SER A 205 -9.97 4.83 14.55
C SER A 205 -10.67 3.85 15.49
N MET A 206 -10.50 2.54 15.30
CA MET A 206 -11.04 1.49 16.16
C MET A 206 -10.13 1.15 17.35
N ILE A 207 -8.95 1.74 17.45
CA ILE A 207 -7.95 1.45 18.48
C ILE A 207 -7.88 2.60 19.49
N ASP A 208 -7.87 2.26 20.77
CA ASP A 208 -7.67 3.21 21.86
C ASP A 208 -6.22 3.72 21.88
N GLY A 209 -6.05 5.04 22.00
CA GLY A 209 -4.76 5.70 21.90
C GLY A 209 -3.80 5.32 23.03
N LEU A 210 -4.32 5.13 24.25
CA LEU A 210 -3.56 4.88 25.47
C LEU A 210 -3.19 3.40 25.63
N THR A 211 -4.18 2.52 25.52
CA THR A 211 -4.07 1.08 25.82
C THR A 211 -3.73 0.23 24.59
N LYS A 212 -3.92 0.78 23.38
CA LYS A 212 -3.85 0.05 22.10
C LYS A 212 -4.80 -1.14 22.01
N LEU A 213 -5.82 -1.21 22.86
CA LEU A 213 -6.92 -2.17 22.73
C LEU A 213 -7.97 -1.63 21.76
N ILE A 214 -8.88 -2.51 21.35
CA ILE A 214 -10.04 -2.08 20.55
C ILE A 214 -10.90 -1.17 21.43
N ASN A 215 -11.25 0.01 20.92
CA ASN A 215 -12.12 0.95 21.62
C ASN A 215 -13.59 0.53 21.50
N ARG A 216 -14.49 1.29 22.14
CA ARG A 216 -15.93 0.98 22.14
C ARG A 216 -16.54 0.91 20.74
N THR A 217 -16.14 1.80 19.83
CA THR A 217 -16.61 1.80 18.44
C THR A 217 -16.17 0.52 17.73
N GLY A 218 -14.88 0.17 17.85
CA GLY A 218 -14.34 -1.05 17.27
C GLY A 218 -14.99 -2.31 17.86
N PHE A 219 -15.26 -2.34 19.16
CA PHE A 219 -15.97 -3.45 19.80
C PHE A 219 -17.37 -3.63 19.20
N ASN A 220 -18.14 -2.55 19.07
CA ASN A 220 -19.48 -2.60 18.49
C ASN A 220 -19.47 -3.09 17.03
N MET A 221 -18.43 -2.72 16.26
CA MET A 221 -18.25 -3.20 14.89
C MET A 221 -17.85 -4.69 14.82
N MET A 222 -17.07 -5.17 15.79
CA MET A 222 -16.56 -6.55 15.80
C MET A 222 -17.51 -7.55 16.47
N ALA A 223 -18.34 -7.11 17.43
CA ALA A 223 -19.25 -7.96 18.19
C ALA A 223 -20.16 -8.86 17.32
N PRO A 224 -20.72 -8.40 16.17
CA PRO A 224 -21.50 -9.26 15.28
C PRO A 224 -20.72 -10.48 14.75
N LYS A 225 -19.40 -10.36 14.56
CA LYS A 225 -18.51 -11.45 14.09
C LYS A 225 -18.10 -12.40 15.21
N MET A 226 -18.28 -12.01 16.47
CA MET A 226 -18.00 -12.86 17.65
C MET A 226 -19.14 -13.83 17.97
N LYS A 227 -20.18 -13.89 17.13
CA LYS A 227 -21.24 -14.89 17.25
C LYS A 227 -20.67 -16.29 16.94
N PRO A 228 -21.00 -17.31 17.75
CA PRO A 228 -20.46 -18.64 17.56
C PRO A 228 -21.01 -19.26 16.27
N GLU A 229 -20.13 -19.74 15.39
CA GLU A 229 -20.52 -20.29 14.09
C GLU A 229 -21.38 -21.57 14.21
N ARG A 230 -21.19 -22.37 15.28
CA ARG A 230 -22.02 -23.55 15.60
C ARG A 230 -21.99 -23.87 17.10
N ARG A 231 -23.16 -23.95 17.75
CA ARG A 231 -23.40 -24.49 19.12
C ARG A 231 -22.39 -24.07 20.22
N GLY A 232 -21.67 -22.95 20.04
CA GLY A 232 -20.79 -22.37 21.04
C GLY A 232 -21.52 -21.38 21.93
N ILE A 233 -20.95 -21.07 23.09
CA ILE A 233 -21.42 -20.00 23.97
C ILE A 233 -20.38 -18.87 23.89
N THR A 234 -20.83 -17.67 23.54
CA THR A 234 -20.01 -16.46 23.64
C THR A 234 -20.28 -15.82 25.00
N VAL A 235 -19.23 -15.62 25.80
CA VAL A 235 -19.30 -14.95 27.10
C VAL A 235 -18.70 -13.56 26.96
N LEU A 236 -19.41 -12.53 27.44
CA LEU A 236 -18.92 -11.16 27.52
C LEU A 236 -18.59 -10.83 28.98
N PHE A 237 -17.32 -10.53 29.25
CA PHE A 237 -16.89 -9.99 30.53
C PHE A 237 -16.87 -8.47 30.47
N MET A 238 -17.59 -7.83 31.40
CA MET A 238 -17.47 -6.40 31.66
C MET A 238 -16.64 -6.22 32.93
N ILE A 239 -15.45 -5.64 32.77
CA ILE A 239 -14.47 -5.50 33.85
C ILE A 239 -14.34 -3.99 34.15
N ASP A 240 -14.53 -3.63 35.41
CA ASP A 240 -14.30 -2.28 35.92
C ASP A 240 -13.17 -2.28 36.95
N VAL A 241 -12.33 -1.25 36.94
CA VAL A 241 -11.20 -1.13 37.86
C VAL A 241 -11.66 -0.44 39.13
N ASN A 242 -11.88 -1.23 40.18
CA ASN A 242 -12.34 -0.73 41.47
C ASN A 242 -11.42 0.36 42.04
N ASN A 243 -12.02 1.43 42.58
CA ASN A 243 -11.33 2.53 43.26
C ASN A 243 -10.24 3.24 42.41
N PHE A 244 -10.31 3.17 41.08
CA PHE A 244 -9.29 3.75 40.20
C PHE A 244 -9.14 5.27 40.35
N LYS A 245 -10.21 5.96 40.76
CA LYS A 245 -10.16 7.39 41.10
C LYS A 245 -9.15 7.69 42.21
N ASN A 246 -9.07 6.86 43.26
CA ASN A 246 -8.13 7.07 44.36
C ASN A 246 -6.68 6.98 43.88
N VAL A 247 -6.40 6.09 42.92
CA VAL A 247 -5.07 5.99 42.30
C VAL A 247 -4.71 7.28 41.59
N ASN A 248 -5.63 7.86 40.81
CA ASN A 248 -5.43 9.14 40.16
C ASN A 248 -5.24 10.28 41.17
N ASP A 249 -6.06 10.31 42.22
CA ASP A 249 -6.03 11.36 43.23
C ASP A 249 -4.74 11.32 44.07
N GLU A 250 -4.20 10.13 44.39
CA GLU A 250 -2.98 9.96 45.20
C GLU A 250 -1.68 10.01 44.40
N LYS A 251 -1.67 9.51 43.16
CA LYS A 251 -0.44 9.32 42.35
C LYS A 251 -0.41 10.13 41.06
N GLY A 252 -1.50 10.86 40.76
CA GLY A 252 -1.64 11.67 39.56
C GLY A 252 -2.06 10.86 38.33
N HIS A 253 -2.63 11.56 37.34
CA HIS A 253 -3.15 10.98 36.10
C HIS A 253 -2.10 10.21 35.29
N THR A 254 -0.85 10.67 35.26
CA THR A 254 0.23 9.97 34.55
C THR A 254 0.47 8.56 35.09
N PHE A 255 0.36 8.38 36.41
CA PHE A 255 0.48 7.07 37.04
C PHE A 255 -0.76 6.21 36.75
N GLY A 256 -1.96 6.82 36.75
CA GLY A 256 -3.18 6.16 36.28
C GLY A 256 -3.05 5.62 34.86
N ASP A 257 -2.58 6.44 33.92
CA ASP A 257 -2.34 6.04 32.53
C ASP A 257 -1.36 4.86 32.42
N TYR A 258 -0.31 4.86 33.25
CA TYR A 258 0.60 3.73 33.38
C TYR A 258 -0.14 2.46 33.85
N CYS A 259 -0.95 2.55 34.91
CA CYS A 259 -1.76 1.43 35.39
C CYS A 259 -2.72 0.89 34.31
N LEU A 260 -3.38 1.75 33.54
CA LEU A 260 -4.27 1.33 32.45
C LEU A 260 -3.52 0.59 31.34
N ARG A 261 -2.30 1.02 30.98
CA ARG A 261 -1.45 0.32 30.02
C ARG A 261 -1.04 -1.07 30.52
N GLU A 262 -0.71 -1.20 31.80
CA GLU A 262 -0.37 -2.49 32.40
C GLU A 262 -1.58 -3.44 32.42
N ILE A 263 -2.76 -2.95 32.83
CA ILE A 263 -4.01 -3.72 32.79
C ILE A 263 -4.31 -4.19 31.37
N ALA A 264 -4.20 -3.30 30.38
CA ALA A 264 -4.40 -3.65 28.98
C ALA A 264 -3.42 -4.72 28.48
N THR A 265 -2.16 -4.65 28.92
CA THR A 265 -1.13 -5.64 28.59
C THR A 265 -1.46 -7.01 29.21
N ILE A 266 -1.92 -7.03 30.46
CA ILE A 266 -2.36 -8.26 31.14
C ILE A 266 -3.56 -8.87 30.40
N LEU A 267 -4.57 -8.05 30.05
CA LEU A 267 -5.76 -8.52 29.32
C LEU A 267 -5.37 -9.14 27.98
N ARG A 268 -4.49 -8.50 27.21
CA ARG A 268 -4.01 -9.01 25.90
C ARG A 268 -3.23 -10.32 26.01
N ARG A 269 -2.57 -10.60 27.15
CA ARG A 269 -1.83 -11.85 27.37
C ARG A 269 -2.74 -12.99 27.84
N THR A 270 -3.85 -12.65 28.48
CA THR A 270 -4.75 -13.62 29.12
C THR A 270 -5.81 -14.15 28.16
N PHE A 271 -6.31 -13.29 27.26
CA PHE A 271 -7.33 -13.60 26.26
C PHE A 271 -6.76 -13.55 24.84
#